data_AF-A0A925VL07-F1
#
_entry.id   AF-A0A925VL07-F1
#
_cell.length_a   1.000
_cell.length_b   1.000
_cell.length_c   1.000
_cell.angle_alpha   90.00
_cell.angle_beta   90.00
_cell.angle_gamma   90.00
#
_symmetry.space_group_name_H-M   'P 1'
#
loop_
_entity.id
_entity.type
_entity.pdbx_description
1 polymer ?
#
loop_
_entity_poly.entity_id
_entity_poly.type
_entity_poly.pdbx_seq_one_letter_code
_entity_poly.pdbx_strand_id
1 'polypeptide(L)' 'MATTQSRPTTGTPTSDNDLVPGQWKYLFSNEDWLVHGIIVYSTYGFLAIAILAHVLVYLWRPWLP' A
#
# COMPACT_ATOMS: atom_id res chain seq x y z
N MET A 1 -51.95 1.58 10.12
CA MET A 1 -51.54 1.47 8.70
C MET A 1 -50.21 2.18 8.57
N ALA A 2 -49.09 1.45 8.68
CA ALA A 2 -47.75 2.01 8.59
C ALA A 2 -47.16 1.61 7.22
N THR A 3 -46.85 2.62 6.41
CA THR A 3 -46.26 2.46 5.08
C THR A 3 -44.79 2.08 5.23
N THR A 4 -44.47 0.81 5.00
CA THR A 4 -43.11 0.32 4.80
C THR A 4 -42.62 0.79 3.44
N GLN A 5 -41.77 1.80 3.41
CA GLN A 5 -41.12 2.28 2.19
C GLN A 5 -39.89 1.40 1.90
N SER A 6 -40.05 0.44 0.98
CA SER A 6 -38.96 -0.38 0.46
C SER A 6 -38.02 0.46 -0.41
N ARG A 7 -36.81 0.68 0.11
CA ARG A 7 -35.69 1.31 -0.60
C ARG A 7 -35.34 0.49 -1.86
N PRO A 8 -35.32 1.08 -3.07
CA PRO A 8 -34.86 0.38 -4.27
C PRO A 8 -33.36 0.09 -4.15
N THR A 9 -33.00 -1.18 -4.08
CA THR A 9 -31.61 -1.67 -4.15
C THR A 9 -31.14 -1.66 -5.59
N THR A 10 -30.91 -0.48 -6.15
CA THR A 10 -30.13 -0.31 -7.39
C THR A 10 -28.73 0.12 -6.98
N GLY A 11 -27.78 -0.80 -7.06
CA GLY A 11 -26.40 -0.58 -6.66
C GLY A 11 -25.84 -1.86 -6.06
N THR A 12 -25.17 -2.64 -6.88
CA THR A 12 -24.24 -3.71 -6.50
C THR A 12 -23.51 -3.36 -5.20
N PRO A 13 -23.30 -4.29 -4.26
CA PRO A 13 -22.50 -4.03 -3.06
C PRO A 13 -21.03 -3.87 -3.49
N THR A 14 -20.64 -2.69 -3.97
CA THR A 14 -19.22 -2.37 -4.07
C THR A 14 -18.73 -2.23 -2.64
N SER A 15 -17.89 -3.17 -2.22
CA SER A 15 -16.84 -2.85 -1.27
C SER A 15 -16.08 -1.64 -1.86
N ASP A 16 -16.45 -0.43 -1.47
CA ASP A 16 -15.94 0.79 -2.06
C ASP A 16 -14.42 0.87 -1.75
N ASN A 17 -13.61 0.44 -2.72
CA ASN A 17 -12.15 0.46 -2.70
C ASN A 17 -11.67 1.91 -2.83
N ASP A 18 -11.92 2.72 -1.80
CA ASP A 18 -11.69 4.16 -1.80
C ASP A 18 -10.28 4.56 -1.40
N LEU A 19 -9.57 3.69 -0.68
CA LEU A 19 -8.20 3.95 -0.27
C LEU A 19 -7.21 3.76 -1.43
N VAL A 20 -7.61 3.01 -2.46
CA VAL A 20 -6.78 2.67 -3.61
C VAL A 20 -6.92 3.72 -4.71
N PRO A 21 -5.82 4.29 -5.23
CA PRO A 21 -5.89 5.20 -6.37
C PRO A 21 -6.55 4.56 -7.60
N GLY A 22 -7.31 5.33 -8.38
CA GLY A 22 -8.17 4.81 -9.47
C GLY A 22 -7.48 3.90 -10.48
N GLN A 23 -6.19 4.15 -10.77
CA GLN A 23 -5.39 3.33 -11.69
C GLN A 23 -5.05 1.92 -11.14
N TRP A 24 -5.10 1.73 -9.82
CA TRP A 24 -4.73 0.49 -9.13
C TRP A 24 -5.93 -0.25 -8.51
N LYS A 25 -7.15 0.32 -8.60
CA LYS A 25 -8.38 -0.24 -8.00
C LYS A 25 -8.73 -1.65 -8.49
N TYR A 26 -8.26 -2.05 -9.68
CA TYR A 26 -8.50 -3.38 -10.23
C TYR A 26 -7.56 -4.47 -9.69
N LEU A 27 -6.44 -4.07 -9.07
CA LEU A 27 -5.38 -4.99 -8.61
C LEU A 27 -5.38 -5.21 -7.10
N PHE A 28 -5.91 -4.27 -6.32
CA PHE A 28 -5.79 -4.28 -4.87
C PHE A 28 -7.13 -4.02 -4.19
N SER A 29 -7.35 -4.73 -3.08
CA SER A 29 -8.38 -4.38 -2.09
C SER A 29 -7.91 -3.27 -1.15
N ASN A 30 -8.83 -2.69 -0.38
CA ASN A 30 -8.49 -1.73 0.68
C ASN A 30 -7.51 -2.31 1.71
N GLU A 31 -7.71 -3.56 2.15
CA GLU A 31 -6.77 -4.19 3.10
C GLU A 31 -5.39 -4.41 2.49
N ASP A 32 -5.33 -4.90 1.24
CA ASP A 32 -4.06 -5.14 0.55
C ASP A 32 -3.26 -3.85 0.35
N TRP A 33 -3.96 -2.74 0.06
CA TRP A 33 -3.32 -1.44 -0.14
C TRP A 33 -2.71 -0.88 1.15
N LEU A 34 -3.35 -1.11 2.30
CA LEU A 34 -2.80 -0.74 3.61
C LEU A 34 -1.53 -1.54 3.93
N VAL A 35 -1.55 -2.85 3.67
CA VAL A 35 -0.37 -3.73 3.85
C VAL A 35 0.74 -3.34 2.87
N HIS A 36 0.40 -3.07 1.62
CA HIS A 36 1.36 -2.63 0.61
C HIS A 36 2.08 -1.35 1.05
N GLY A 37 1.33 -0.37 1.55
CA GLY A 37 1.89 0.89 2.07
C GLY A 37 2.93 0.67 3.16
N ILE A 38 2.61 -0.11 4.21
CA ILE A 38 3.55 -0.34 5.32
C ILE A 38 4.83 -1.06 4.87
N ILE A 39 4.71 -2.05 3.98
CA ILE A 39 5.88 -2.79 3.46
C ILE A 39 6.75 -1.90 2.59
N VAL A 40 6.16 -1.08 1.71
CA VAL A 40 6.92 -0.18 0.84
C VAL A 40 7.67 0.87 1.67
N TYR A 41 7.01 1.52 2.63
CA TYR A 41 7.66 2.53 3.47
C TYR A 41 8.75 1.94 4.37
N SER A 42 8.53 0.77 4.97
CA SER A 42 9.55 0.09 5.78
C SER A 42 10.75 -0.37 4.95
N THR A 43 10.51 -0.88 3.74
CA THR A 43 11.56 -1.31 2.80
C THR A 43 12.42 -0.13 2.37
N TYR A 44 11.82 1.02 2.04
CA TYR A 44 12.57 2.24 1.72
C TYR A 44 13.42 2.72 2.91
N GLY A 45 12.89 2.67 4.13
CA GLY A 45 13.65 3.00 5.34
C GLY A 45 14.86 2.06 5.54
N PHE A 46 14.65 0.75 5.40
CA PHE A 46 15.72 -0.24 5.49
C PHE A 46 16.78 -0.03 4.41
N LEU A 47 16.38 0.14 3.14
CA LEU A 47 17.31 0.32 2.03
C LEU A 47 18.14 1.60 2.19
N ALA A 48 17.54 2.70 2.66
CA ALA A 48 18.27 3.93 2.91
C ALA A 48 19.40 3.70 3.94
N ILE A 49 19.09 3.04 5.05
CA ILE A 49 20.09 2.72 6.10
C ILE A 49 21.13 1.73 5.58
N ALA A 50 20.70 0.70 4.86
CA ALA A 50 21.60 -0.30 4.28
C ALA A 50 22.59 0.33 3.30
N ILE A 51 22.14 1.21 2.40
CA ILE A 51 23.01 1.93 1.47
C ILE A 51 24.05 2.76 2.24
N LEU A 52 23.62 3.54 3.25
CA LEU A 52 24.54 4.33 4.06
C LEU A 52 25.60 3.47 4.76
N ALA A 53 25.19 2.35 5.35
CA ALA A 53 26.11 1.41 6.00
C ALA A 53 27.12 0.82 5.01
N HIS A 54 26.66 0.38 3.83
CA HIS A 54 27.55 -0.19 2.81
C HIS A 54 28.51 0.85 2.25
N VAL A 55 28.07 2.09 2.00
CA VAL A 55 28.95 3.18 1.57
C VAL A 55 30.02 3.48 2.62
N LEU A 56 29.64 3.51 3.91
CA LEU A 56 30.60 3.75 4.98
C LEU A 56 31.65 2.63 5.07
N VAL A 57 31.23 1.37 5.02
CA VAL A 57 32.16 0.22 5.02
C VAL A 57 33.04 0.23 3.78
N TYR A 58 32.50 0.63 2.63
CA TYR A 58 33.25 0.72 1.37
C TYR A 58 34.36 1.76 1.45
N LEU A 59 34.10 2.90 2.09
CA LEU A 59 35.11 3.94 2.33
C LEU A 59 36.19 3.47 3.32
N TRP A 60 35.83 2.67 4.33
CA TRP A 60 36.79 2.18 5.32
C TRP A 60 37.67 1.04 4.79
N ARG A 61 37.07 0.05 4.15
CA ARG A 61 37.78 -1.10 3.55
C ARG A 61 37.11 -1.49 2.24
N PRO A 62 37.53 -0.87 1.12
CA PRO A 62 36.92 -1.17 -0.18
C PRO A 62 37.15 -2.64 -0.52
N TRP A 63 36.07 -3.31 -0.92
CA TRP A 63 36.08 -4.74 -1.25
C TRP A 63 35.94 -4.98 -2.76
N LEU A 64 35.72 -3.93 -3.56
CA LEU A 64 35.81 -4.00 -5.02
C LEU A 64 37.25 -3.71 -5.44
N PRO A 65 37.83 -4.50 -6.38
CA PRO A 65 39.19 -4.32 -6.88
C PRO A 65 39.36 -3.02 -7.68
#